data_AF-A0A967SXS9-F1
#
_entry.id   AF-A0A967SXS9-F1
#
_cell.length_a   1.000
_cell.length_b   1.000
_cell.length_c   1.000
_cell.angle_alpha   90.00
_cell.angle_beta   90.00
_cell.angle_gamma   90.00
#
_symmetry.space_group_name_H-M   'P 1'
#
loop_
_entity.id
_entity.type
_entity.pdbx_description
1 polymer ?
#
loop_
_entity_poly.entity_id
_entity_poly.type
_entity_poly.pdbx_seq_one_letter_code
_entity_poly.pdbx_strand_id
1 'polypeptide(L)'
;MYTTEAIDHELMQELEQQEATYWGEYYRNVPPEIMNELGVDFLRVAEVSAGVAANIDILAFNRVIGFGMQSVTENQSDEIIDFYKDTGARCFFVQLSPAAKPDNLPELLQSKGLEYYNNWVKWFREIEPLSVPDSKLPIEQIGEENVDTFAEILTTAFDWPEAL
;
A
#
# COMPACT_ATOMS: atom_id res chain seq x y z
N MET A 1 13.84 28.18 -3.69
CA MET A 1 14.73 27.04 -4.00
C MET A 1 14.66 26.15 -2.77
N TYR A 2 13.82 25.12 -2.79
CA TYR A 2 13.72 24.19 -1.66
C TYR A 2 14.96 23.28 -1.75
N THR A 3 15.86 23.41 -0.79
CA THR A 3 16.91 22.41 -0.57
C THR A 3 16.22 21.14 -0.11
N THR A 4 16.19 20.12 -0.96
CA THR A 4 15.86 18.75 -0.54
C THR A 4 17.00 18.29 0.36
N GLU A 5 16.85 18.49 1.67
CA GLU A 5 17.65 17.70 2.61
C GLU A 5 17.34 16.22 2.33
N ALA A 6 18.40 15.40 2.30
CA ALA A 6 18.22 13.97 2.17
C ALA A 6 17.40 13.50 3.37
N ILE A 7 16.24 12.90 3.12
CA ILE A 7 15.41 12.33 4.18
C ILE A 7 16.26 11.25 4.86
N ASP A 8 16.26 11.27 6.20
CA ASP A 8 16.98 10.28 6.99
C ASP A 8 16.49 8.85 6.66
N HIS A 9 17.43 7.93 6.53
CA HIS A 9 17.16 6.54 6.19
C HIS A 9 16.35 5.85 7.29
N GLU A 10 16.61 6.18 8.56
CA GLU A 10 15.84 5.67 9.69
C GLU A 10 14.37 6.12 9.60
N LEU A 11 14.14 7.41 9.34
CA LEU A 11 12.78 7.95 9.13
C LEU A 11 12.07 7.28 7.94
N MET A 12 12.77 7.03 6.82
CA MET A 12 12.18 6.30 5.70
C MET A 12 11.72 4.89 6.12
N GLN A 13 12.54 4.18 6.88
CA GLN A 13 12.21 2.83 7.36
C GLN A 13 11.01 2.84 8.30
N GLU A 14 10.94 3.80 9.23
CA GLU A 14 9.79 3.96 10.12
C GLU A 14 8.49 4.23 9.35
N LEU A 15 8.53 5.13 8.35
CA LEU A 15 7.37 5.47 7.53
C LEU A 15 6.89 4.31 6.64
N GLU A 16 7.81 3.48 6.14
CA GLU A 16 7.43 2.25 5.42
C GLU A 16 6.82 1.21 6.38
N GLN A 17 7.39 1.06 7.58
CA GLN A 17 6.91 0.07 8.55
C GLN A 17 5.54 0.42 9.13
N GLN A 18 5.29 1.70 9.38
CA GLN A 18 3.96 2.18 9.78
C GLN A 18 2.92 1.86 8.70
N GLU A 19 3.21 2.16 7.44
CA GLU A 19 2.31 1.86 6.33
C GLU A 19 2.05 0.35 6.22
N ALA A 20 3.09 -0.48 6.25
CA ALA A 20 2.96 -1.94 6.22
C ALA A 20 2.08 -2.47 7.37
N THR A 21 2.21 -1.88 8.56
CA THR A 21 1.44 -2.26 9.75
C THR A 21 -0.04 -1.91 9.59
N TYR A 22 -0.36 -0.66 9.25
CA TYR A 22 -1.75 -0.22 9.09
C TYR A 22 -2.46 -0.93 7.94
N TRP A 23 -1.79 -1.16 6.82
CA TRP A 23 -2.35 -1.98 5.73
C TRP A 23 -2.58 -3.42 6.16
N GLY A 24 -1.67 -4.00 6.93
CA GLY A 24 -1.87 -5.33 7.49
C GLY A 24 -3.08 -5.39 8.43
N GLU A 25 -3.31 -4.35 9.24
CA GLU A 25 -4.51 -4.26 10.09
C GLU A 25 -5.78 -4.09 9.26
N TYR A 26 -5.74 -3.24 8.22
CA TYR A 26 -6.85 -3.06 7.29
C TYR A 26 -7.31 -4.41 6.71
N TYR A 27 -6.38 -5.20 6.14
CA TYR A 27 -6.72 -6.51 5.58
C TYR A 27 -7.24 -7.50 6.62
N ARG A 28 -6.69 -7.51 7.83
CA ARG A 28 -7.14 -8.41 8.92
C ARG A 28 -8.54 -8.10 9.44
N ASN A 29 -9.06 -6.90 9.18
CA ASN A 29 -10.38 -6.47 9.63
C ASN A 29 -11.43 -6.46 8.51
N VAL A 30 -11.12 -6.96 7.31
CA VAL A 30 -12.10 -7.06 6.22
C VAL A 30 -13.16 -8.10 6.61
N PRO A 31 -14.48 -7.78 6.50
CA PRO A 31 -15.54 -8.73 6.79
C PRO A 31 -15.45 -9.97 5.88
N PRO A 32 -15.76 -11.19 6.37
CA PRO A 32 -15.65 -12.41 5.57
C PRO A 32 -16.46 -12.39 4.28
N GLU A 33 -17.62 -11.72 4.28
CA GLU A 33 -18.47 -11.55 3.10
C GLU A 33 -17.72 -10.80 2.00
N ILE A 34 -17.11 -9.66 2.35
CA ILE A 34 -16.29 -8.84 1.46
C ILE A 34 -15.01 -9.57 1.04
N MET A 35 -14.39 -10.33 1.94
CA MET A 35 -13.22 -11.14 1.59
C MET A 35 -13.52 -12.13 0.48
N ASN A 36 -14.63 -12.87 0.61
CA ASN A 36 -15.04 -13.84 -0.39
C ASN A 36 -15.46 -13.18 -1.71
N GLU A 37 -16.18 -12.06 -1.63
CA GLU A 37 -16.66 -11.34 -2.80
C GLU A 37 -15.52 -10.72 -3.62
N LEU A 38 -14.60 -10.03 -2.96
CA LEU A 38 -13.51 -9.30 -3.63
C LEU A 38 -12.23 -10.15 -3.79
N GLY A 39 -12.22 -11.37 -3.26
CA GLY A 39 -11.04 -12.24 -3.27
C GLY A 39 -9.90 -11.66 -2.43
N VAL A 40 -10.23 -11.13 -1.24
CA VAL A 40 -9.25 -10.55 -0.34
C VAL A 40 -8.48 -11.64 0.38
N ASP A 41 -7.16 -11.56 0.28
CA ASP A 41 -6.25 -12.37 1.09
C ASP A 41 -5.07 -11.52 1.57
N PHE A 42 -4.37 -12.00 2.58
CA PHE A 42 -3.29 -11.28 3.20
C PHE A 42 -2.21 -12.21 3.75
N LEU A 43 -0.99 -11.94 3.33
CA LEU A 43 0.22 -12.61 3.80
C LEU A 43 1.08 -11.62 4.59
N ARG A 44 1.47 -12.01 5.81
CA ARG A 44 2.52 -11.34 6.58
C ARG A 44 3.74 -12.24 6.67
N VAL A 45 4.85 -11.82 6.07
CA VAL A 45 6.15 -12.49 6.22
C VAL A 45 7.08 -11.57 7.00
N ALA A 46 7.33 -11.90 8.27
CA ALA A 46 8.03 -11.03 9.20
C ALA A 46 7.39 -9.61 9.24
N GLU A 47 8.13 -8.59 8.81
CA GLU A 47 7.68 -7.19 8.80
C GLU A 47 7.02 -6.75 7.48
N VAL A 48 6.94 -7.67 6.50
CA VAL A 48 6.41 -7.41 5.16
C VAL A 48 4.93 -7.74 5.09
N SER A 49 4.12 -6.79 4.61
CA SER A 49 2.69 -6.96 4.37
C SER A 49 2.42 -7.11 2.88
N ALA A 50 1.85 -8.24 2.46
CA ALA A 50 1.38 -8.47 1.10
C ALA A 50 -0.14 -8.65 1.13
N GLY A 51 -0.86 -7.69 0.56
CA GLY A 51 -2.32 -7.74 0.43
C GLY A 51 -2.75 -7.96 -1.00
N VAL A 52 -3.94 -8.51 -1.18
CA VAL A 52 -4.58 -8.69 -2.47
C VAL A 52 -6.09 -8.55 -2.34
N ALA A 53 -6.73 -8.09 -3.41
CA ALA A 53 -8.15 -8.23 -3.66
C ALA A 53 -8.31 -8.76 -5.10
N ALA A 54 -8.24 -10.09 -5.28
CA ALA A 54 -7.98 -10.72 -6.57
C ALA A 54 -9.09 -10.50 -7.62
N ASN A 55 -10.33 -10.22 -7.18
CA ASN A 55 -11.47 -10.01 -8.08
C ASN A 55 -11.60 -8.56 -8.55
N ILE A 56 -10.82 -7.63 -7.97
CA ILE A 56 -10.74 -6.23 -8.38
C ILE A 56 -9.30 -5.88 -8.75
N ASP A 57 -9.04 -5.57 -10.02
CA ASP A 57 -7.69 -5.34 -10.53
C ASP A 57 -7.18 -3.92 -10.19
N ILE A 58 -7.14 -3.60 -8.89
CA ILE A 58 -6.72 -2.31 -8.36
C ILE A 58 -5.37 -2.49 -7.66
N LEU A 59 -4.32 -1.96 -8.26
CA LEU A 59 -2.95 -2.05 -7.76
C LEU A 59 -2.79 -1.54 -6.33
N ALA A 60 -3.57 -0.53 -5.92
CA ALA A 60 -3.51 -0.01 -4.55
C ALA A 60 -3.81 -1.10 -3.49
N PHE A 61 -4.62 -2.10 -3.83
CA PHE A 61 -4.89 -3.26 -2.98
C PHE A 61 -3.89 -4.39 -3.23
N ASN A 62 -3.53 -4.65 -4.48
CA ASN A 62 -2.61 -5.74 -4.84
C ASN A 62 -1.14 -5.32 -4.65
N ARG A 63 -0.72 -5.19 -3.39
CA ARG A 63 0.54 -4.54 -3.02
C ARG A 63 1.30 -5.21 -1.89
N VAL A 64 2.63 -5.24 -2.05
CA VAL A 64 3.61 -5.59 -1.02
C VAL A 64 4.24 -4.33 -0.45
N ILE A 65 4.30 -4.21 0.88
CA ILE A 65 4.83 -3.05 1.61
C ILE A 65 5.81 -3.51 2.68
N GLY A 66 6.90 -2.75 2.87
CA GLY A 66 7.92 -3.03 3.88
C GLY A 66 9.01 -4.00 3.43
N PHE A 67 8.99 -4.44 2.17
CA PHE A 67 10.00 -5.35 1.64
C PHE A 67 11.36 -4.66 1.55
N GLY A 68 12.39 -5.30 2.13
CA GLY A 68 13.74 -4.73 2.22
C GLY A 68 13.97 -3.74 3.37
N MET A 69 12.99 -3.49 4.24
CA MET A 69 13.21 -2.63 5.42
C MET A 69 14.05 -3.31 6.51
N GLN A 70 14.00 -4.64 6.53
CA GLN A 70 14.88 -5.49 7.33
C GLN A 70 15.64 -6.46 6.43
N SER A 71 16.50 -7.29 7.01
CA SER A 71 17.24 -8.31 6.27
C SER A 71 16.31 -9.23 5.48
N VAL A 72 16.46 -9.19 4.15
CA VAL A 72 15.72 -10.06 3.23
C VAL A 72 16.38 -11.43 3.18
N THR A 73 15.59 -12.49 3.33
CA THR A 73 16.05 -13.86 3.10
C THR A 73 15.88 -14.23 1.62
N GLU A 74 16.68 -15.17 1.13
CA GLU A 74 16.64 -15.58 -0.28
C GLU A 74 15.25 -16.09 -0.71
N ASN A 75 14.50 -16.71 0.20
CA ASN A 75 13.21 -17.32 -0.10
C ASN A 75 12.02 -16.37 0.08
N GLN A 76 12.18 -15.24 0.76
CA GLN A 76 11.07 -14.31 1.02
C GLN A 76 10.43 -13.78 -0.26
N SER A 77 11.23 -13.47 -1.28
CA SER A 77 10.68 -13.04 -2.57
C SER A 77 9.85 -14.13 -3.24
N ASP A 78 10.28 -15.39 -3.13
CA ASP A 78 9.54 -16.51 -3.73
C ASP A 78 8.22 -16.74 -3.00
N GLU A 79 8.22 -16.69 -1.66
CA GLU A 79 7.01 -16.80 -0.85
C GLU A 79 5.98 -15.71 -1.20
N ILE A 80 6.43 -14.46 -1.36
CA ILE A 80 5.57 -13.33 -1.76
C ILE A 80 5.01 -13.54 -3.18
N ILE A 81 5.86 -13.95 -4.13
CA ILE A 81 5.44 -14.13 -5.52
C ILE A 81 4.45 -15.30 -5.63
N ASP A 82 4.71 -16.39 -4.93
CA ASP A 82 3.85 -17.57 -4.95
C ASP A 82 2.49 -17.27 -4.30
N PHE A 83 2.44 -16.44 -3.25
CA PHE A 83 1.17 -15.92 -2.71
C PHE A 83 0.29 -15.22 -3.77
N TYR A 84 0.86 -14.35 -4.60
CA TYR A 84 0.07 -13.71 -5.67
C TYR A 84 -0.32 -14.66 -6.80
N LYS A 85 0.49 -15.68 -7.08
CA LYS A 85 0.11 -16.72 -8.05
C LYS A 85 -1.06 -17.55 -7.53
N ASP A 86 -1.03 -17.94 -6.26
CA ASP A 86 -2.03 -18.81 -5.64
C ASP A 86 -3.39 -18.11 -5.49
N THR A 87 -3.38 -16.80 -5.28
CA THR A 87 -4.60 -15.98 -5.19
C THR A 87 -5.24 -15.71 -6.57
N GLY A 88 -4.52 -15.96 -7.67
CA GLY A 88 -5.00 -15.72 -9.03
C GLY A 88 -5.05 -14.24 -9.41
N ALA A 89 -4.38 -13.36 -8.64
CA ALA A 89 -4.32 -11.94 -8.92
C ALA A 89 -3.73 -11.69 -10.31
N ARG A 90 -4.39 -10.82 -11.10
CA ARG A 90 -3.94 -10.49 -12.44
C ARG A 90 -2.65 -9.68 -12.43
N CYS A 91 -2.51 -8.76 -11.49
CA CYS A 91 -1.27 -8.03 -11.25
C CYS A 91 -1.13 -7.65 -9.77
N PHE A 92 0.12 -7.44 -9.36
CA PHE A 92 0.50 -6.88 -8.07
C PHE A 92 1.77 -6.05 -8.24
N PHE A 93 2.11 -5.25 -7.25
CA PHE A 93 3.42 -4.60 -7.23
C PHE A 93 4.09 -4.66 -5.87
N VAL A 94 5.42 -4.59 -5.90
CA VAL A 94 6.25 -4.49 -4.71
C VAL A 94 6.66 -3.03 -4.54
N GLN A 95 6.17 -2.39 -3.48
CA GLN A 95 6.61 -1.06 -3.11
C GLN A 95 7.99 -1.15 -2.47
N LEU A 96 9.02 -0.84 -3.26
CA LEU A 96 10.38 -0.71 -2.77
C LEU A 96 10.70 0.74 -2.44
N SER A 97 11.08 0.99 -1.19
CA SER A 97 11.65 2.27 -0.77
C SER A 97 13.10 2.39 -1.23
N PRO A 98 13.61 3.62 -1.49
CA PRO A 98 15.04 3.86 -1.69
C PRO A 98 15.93 3.40 -0.53
N ALA A 99 15.34 3.22 0.67
CA ALA A 99 16.01 2.67 1.85
C ALA A 99 16.04 1.13 1.91
N ALA A 100 15.49 0.45 0.89
CA ALA A 100 15.42 -1.00 0.87
C ALA A 100 16.81 -1.64 0.75
N LYS A 101 17.03 -2.71 1.53
CA LYS A 101 18.23 -3.52 1.51
C LYS A 101 17.89 -4.99 1.21
N PRO A 102 18.78 -5.74 0.54
CA PRO A 102 20.07 -5.29 0.00
C PRO A 102 19.90 -4.35 -1.21
N ASP A 103 20.95 -3.62 -1.59
CA ASP A 103 20.88 -2.62 -2.68
C ASP A 103 20.53 -3.23 -4.05
N ASN A 104 20.79 -4.53 -4.23
CA ASN A 104 20.46 -5.27 -5.44
C ASN A 104 19.06 -5.92 -5.42
N LEU A 105 18.19 -5.52 -4.48
CA LEU A 105 16.84 -6.06 -4.36
C LEU A 105 15.97 -5.81 -5.61
N PRO A 106 16.03 -4.64 -6.27
CA PRO A 106 15.32 -4.43 -7.54
C PRO A 106 15.75 -5.43 -8.62
N GLU A 107 17.05 -5.67 -8.79
CA GLU A 107 17.59 -6.64 -9.76
C GLU A 107 17.18 -8.07 -9.41
N LEU A 108 17.14 -8.41 -8.11
CA LEU A 108 16.65 -9.71 -7.65
C LEU A 108 15.18 -9.92 -8.04
N LEU A 109 14.30 -8.94 -7.80
CA LEU A 109 12.90 -9.01 -8.19
C LEU A 109 12.75 -9.09 -9.72
N GLN A 110 13.56 -8.34 -10.47
CA GLN A 110 13.58 -8.42 -11.94
C GLN A 110 13.98 -9.81 -12.44
N SER A 111 14.98 -10.44 -11.82
CA SER A 111 15.37 -11.82 -12.15
C SER A 111 14.26 -12.85 -11.91
N LYS A 112 13.26 -12.50 -11.08
CA LYS A 112 12.08 -13.32 -10.78
C LYS A 112 10.84 -12.94 -11.62
N GLY A 113 11.02 -12.06 -12.61
CA GLY A 113 9.98 -11.72 -13.60
C GLY A 113 9.15 -10.49 -13.26
N LEU A 114 9.46 -9.74 -12.21
CA LEU A 114 8.86 -8.43 -11.98
C LEU A 114 9.54 -7.38 -12.87
N GLU A 115 8.82 -6.31 -13.19
CA GLU A 115 9.39 -5.18 -13.91
C GLU A 115 9.15 -3.88 -13.15
N TYR A 116 9.99 -2.88 -13.42
CA TYR A 116 9.76 -1.55 -12.90
C TYR A 116 8.54 -0.93 -13.57
N TYR A 117 7.55 -0.53 -12.76
CA TYR A 117 6.30 0.06 -13.26
C TYR A 117 6.27 1.59 -13.09
N ASN A 118 6.32 2.08 -11.85
CA ASN A 118 6.30 3.51 -11.54
C ASN A 118 6.97 3.81 -10.18
N ASN A 119 7.08 5.10 -9.85
CA ASN A 119 7.45 5.57 -8.52
C ASN A 119 6.18 6.07 -7.80
N TRP A 120 5.89 5.52 -6.62
CA TRP A 120 4.85 6.03 -5.75
C TRP A 120 5.45 6.99 -4.73
N VAL A 121 5.04 8.26 -4.76
CA VAL A 121 5.56 9.28 -3.84
C VAL A 121 4.84 9.21 -2.50
N LYS A 122 5.61 9.13 -1.42
CA LYS A 122 5.13 9.34 -0.05
C LYS A 122 5.50 10.75 0.41
N TRP A 123 4.51 11.48 0.89
CA TRP A 123 4.71 12.80 1.48
C TRP A 123 4.65 12.67 3.00
N PHE A 124 5.58 13.31 3.70
CA PHE A 124 5.55 13.42 5.15
C PHE A 124 5.70 14.89 5.55
N ARG A 125 5.14 15.24 6.69
CA ARG A 125 5.35 16.52 7.36
C ARG A 125 5.14 16.34 8.86
N GLU A 126 5.80 17.17 9.65
CA GLU A 126 5.49 17.26 11.07
C GLU A 126 4.06 17.81 11.26
N ILE A 127 3.39 17.32 12.31
CA ILE A 127 2.03 17.75 12.66
C ILE A 127 2.13 19.08 13.42
N GLU A 128 2.20 20.16 12.65
CA GLU A 128 2.13 21.52 13.19
C GLU A 128 0.75 22.14 12.95
N PRO A 129 0.24 22.98 13.88
CA PRO A 129 -1.00 23.71 13.69
C PRO A 129 -0.97 24.51 12.38
N LEU A 130 -2.00 24.33 11.56
CA LEU A 130 -2.16 25.07 10.31
C LEU A 130 -3.16 26.21 10.51
N SER A 131 -2.84 27.37 9.96
CA SER A 131 -3.84 28.43 9.78
C SER A 131 -4.75 28.00 8.64
N VAL A 132 -5.97 27.58 8.97
CA VAL A 132 -7.00 27.23 8.00
C VAL A 132 -7.72 28.52 7.59
N PRO A 133 -7.78 28.88 6.30
CA PRO A 133 -8.54 30.04 5.85
C PRO A 133 -10.02 29.90 6.20
N ASP A 134 -10.68 31.03 6.48
CA ASP A 134 -12.13 31.06 6.65
C ASP A 134 -12.82 30.49 5.39
N SER A 135 -13.54 29.38 5.57
CA SER A 135 -14.27 28.68 4.52
C SER A 135 -15.75 28.59 4.87
N LYS A 136 -16.61 28.66 3.86
CA LYS A 136 -18.05 28.39 4.02
C LYS A 136 -18.39 26.91 3.88
N LEU A 137 -17.42 26.06 3.53
CA LEU A 137 -17.61 24.63 3.40
C LEU A 137 -17.60 23.99 4.80
N PRO A 138 -18.66 23.28 5.22
CA PRO A 138 -18.63 22.53 6.46
C PRO A 138 -17.64 21.38 6.34
N ILE A 139 -16.91 21.11 7.42
CA ILE A 139 -16.04 19.94 7.57
C ILE A 139 -16.62 19.12 8.71
N GLU A 140 -17.00 17.90 8.42
CA GLU A 140 -17.70 17.00 9.33
C GLU A 140 -17.05 15.63 9.30
N GLN A 141 -17.16 14.88 10.39
CA GLN A 141 -16.72 13.49 10.42
C GLN A 141 -17.74 12.63 9.68
N ILE A 142 -17.26 11.75 8.81
CA ILE A 142 -18.10 10.80 8.08
C ILE A 142 -18.75 9.78 9.02
N GLY A 143 -20.02 9.44 8.76
CA GLY A 143 -20.78 8.37 9.43
C GLY A 143 -21.34 7.31 8.48
N GLU A 144 -22.05 6.32 9.01
CA GLU A 144 -22.70 5.25 8.22
C GLU A 144 -23.73 5.81 7.21
N GLU A 145 -24.36 6.94 7.54
CA GLU A 145 -25.29 7.65 6.68
C GLU A 145 -24.66 8.25 5.42
N ASN A 146 -23.33 8.27 5.34
CA ASN A 146 -22.58 8.84 4.21
C ASN A 146 -21.93 7.78 3.31
N VAL A 147 -22.19 6.49 3.54
CA VAL A 147 -21.54 5.38 2.81
C VAL A 147 -21.64 5.57 1.29
N ASP A 148 -22.84 5.81 0.76
CA ASP A 148 -23.04 5.96 -0.69
C ASP A 148 -22.27 7.16 -1.26
N THR A 149 -22.32 8.31 -0.57
CA THR A 149 -21.59 9.52 -0.98
C THR A 149 -20.09 9.30 -0.96
N PHE A 150 -19.59 8.58 0.03
CA PHE A 150 -18.16 8.28 0.14
C PHE A 150 -17.68 7.30 -0.92
N ALA A 151 -18.47 6.27 -1.20
CA ALA A 151 -18.21 5.33 -2.30
C ALA A 151 -18.19 6.06 -3.65
N GLU A 152 -19.16 6.94 -3.92
CA GLU A 152 -19.20 7.76 -5.14
C GLU A 152 -17.95 8.63 -5.27
N ILE A 153 -17.52 9.30 -4.19
CA ILE A 153 -16.31 10.13 -4.20
C ILE A 153 -15.07 9.28 -4.52
N LEU A 154 -14.90 8.12 -3.86
CA LEU A 154 -13.74 7.27 -4.09
C LEU A 154 -13.70 6.71 -5.51
N THR A 155 -14.81 6.11 -5.95
CA THR A 155 -14.91 5.50 -7.28
C THR A 155 -14.70 6.53 -8.38
N THR A 156 -15.27 7.73 -8.22
CA THR A 156 -15.08 8.84 -9.17
C THR A 156 -13.65 9.39 -9.14
N ALA A 157 -13.08 9.65 -7.96
CA ALA A 157 -11.78 10.31 -7.84
C ALA A 157 -10.62 9.41 -8.31
N PHE A 158 -10.73 8.10 -8.11
CA PHE A 158 -9.69 7.14 -8.45
C PHE A 158 -9.99 6.32 -9.71
N ASP A 159 -11.11 6.61 -10.40
CA ASP A 159 -11.58 5.87 -11.58
C ASP A 159 -11.69 4.37 -11.30
N TRP A 160 -12.21 4.02 -10.12
CA TRP A 160 -12.43 2.64 -9.71
C TRP A 160 -13.80 2.14 -10.18
N PRO A 161 -13.99 0.82 -10.33
CA PRO A 161 -15.29 0.25 -10.70
C PRO A 161 -16.39 0.67 -9.73
N GLU A 162 -17.58 1.01 -10.25
CA GLU A 162 -18.78 1.35 -9.45
C GLU A 162 -19.25 0.21 -8.52
N ALA A 163 -18.72 -1.01 -8.71
CA ALA A 163 -19.04 -2.17 -7.89
C ALA A 163 -18.34 -2.17 -6.51
N LEU A 164 -17.65 -1.08 -6.14
CA LEU A 164 -16.93 -0.90 -4.87
C LEU A 164 -17.61 0.07 -3.92
#